data_AF-A0A1B6DYI1-F1
#
_entry.id   AF-A0A1B6DYI1-F1
#
_cell.length_a   1.000
_cell.length_b   1.000
_cell.length_c   1.000
_cell.angle_alpha   90.00
_cell.angle_beta   90.00
_cell.angle_gamma   90.00
#
_symmetry.space_group_name_H-M   'P 1'
#
loop_
_entity.id
_entity.type
_entity.pdbx_description
1 polymer ?
#
loop_
_entity_poly.entity_id
_entity_poly.type
_entity_poly.pdbx_seq_one_letter_code
_entity_poly.pdbx_strand_id
1 'polypeptide(L)'
;MAPVFKREAPLEPTVPSIIEHGGVSVAPPVSADKTMLEGPKEPTMDTLNGIENSSEEADLLGSSESPTTIKSKTEEVKEQAMDMAKAAAKEMGIPTWVLVSILIAVALIILAICVCCIRRCCRKRRAKDGKKGKGIVDLKSVQPDMDELTENAEDIAEEGDSKKEEVKLGKLQYKLEYDFNSNSLAVTVIQAEDLPALDMGGTSDPYVKVYLLPDKKKKFETKVHRKTLNPVFNETFTFKGVPYADAMNKTLVFAIFDFDRFSKHDQIGEVKVPLCQVDLAQTIEEWKELQSVEGEGGQENKLGDICFSLRYVPTAGKLTVVILEAKNLKKMDVGGLSDPYVKIALMQNGKRLKKKKTSIKKCTLNPYYNESFSFEVPFEQIQKVQLVVTVVDYDRIGTSEPIGKVVLGYNASGTELRHWSDMLASPRRPIAQWHTLKDPEDDKKD
;
A
#
# COMPACT_ATOMS: atom_id res chain seq x y z
N MET A 1 0.92 10.31 64.48
CA MET A 1 -0.30 11.14 64.38
C MET A 1 -0.01 12.33 63.49
N ALA A 2 -0.81 12.52 62.44
CA ALA A 2 -0.88 13.75 61.63
C ALA A 2 -2.30 13.81 61.03
N PRO A 3 -2.96 14.98 60.93
CA PRO A 3 -4.38 15.06 60.61
C PRO A 3 -4.68 14.97 59.10
N VAL A 4 -5.83 14.39 58.77
CA VAL A 4 -6.34 14.26 57.38
C VAL A 4 -7.08 15.53 56.97
N PHE A 5 -6.64 16.17 55.89
CA PHE A 5 -7.42 17.21 55.21
C PHE A 5 -8.43 16.59 54.24
N LYS A 6 -9.72 16.78 54.50
CA LYS A 6 -10.76 16.64 53.47
C LYS A 6 -10.70 17.83 52.51
N ARG A 7 -11.07 17.62 51.25
CA ARG A 7 -11.46 18.68 50.30
C ARG A 7 -12.84 18.36 49.76
N GLU A 8 -13.67 19.38 49.64
CA GLU A 8 -15.06 19.27 49.19
C GLU A 8 -15.15 19.39 47.66
N ALA A 9 -16.27 18.92 47.10
CA ALA A 9 -16.55 18.97 45.66
C ALA A 9 -17.53 20.11 45.33
N PRO A 10 -17.34 20.87 44.23
CA PRO A 10 -18.33 21.84 43.75
C PRO A 10 -19.62 21.20 43.22
N LEU A 11 -20.69 21.99 43.19
CA LEU A 11 -22.07 21.59 42.89
C LEU A 11 -22.43 21.65 41.39
N GLU A 12 -23.38 20.83 40.96
CA GLU A 12 -24.09 20.96 39.68
C GLU A 12 -25.23 22.00 39.77
N PRO A 13 -25.50 22.80 38.71
CA PRO A 13 -26.66 23.68 38.64
C PRO A 13 -27.90 23.00 38.02
N THR A 14 -29.05 23.13 38.68
CA THR A 14 -30.31 22.44 38.33
C THR A 14 -31.12 23.14 37.21
N VAL A 15 -31.93 22.36 36.49
CA VAL A 15 -32.88 22.82 35.46
C VAL A 15 -34.19 23.36 36.08
N PRO A 16 -34.79 24.44 35.54
CA PRO A 16 -36.19 24.80 35.78
C PRO A 16 -37.11 24.39 34.61
N SER A 17 -38.34 23.96 34.91
CA SER A 17 -39.35 23.53 33.93
C SER A 17 -40.68 24.28 34.10
N ILE A 18 -41.35 24.58 32.98
CA ILE A 18 -42.70 25.17 32.89
C ILE A 18 -43.39 24.45 31.71
N ILE A 19 -44.26 23.46 31.91
CA ILE A 19 -45.69 23.49 32.31
C ILE A 19 -46.64 23.70 31.11
N GLU A 20 -47.73 22.93 31.11
CA GLU A 20 -48.61 22.65 29.96
C GLU A 20 -49.81 23.59 29.82
N HIS A 21 -50.38 23.66 28.60
CA HIS A 21 -51.82 23.58 28.28
C HIS A 21 -51.95 23.23 26.77
N GLY A 22 -53.01 22.59 26.24
CA GLY A 22 -54.18 21.98 26.87
C GLY A 22 -55.38 21.86 25.91
N GLY A 23 -55.66 20.64 25.40
CA GLY A 23 -56.86 20.28 24.61
C GLY A 23 -56.84 20.62 23.10
N VAL A 24 -57.78 20.16 22.26
CA VAL A 24 -58.64 18.94 22.25
C VAL A 24 -59.34 18.83 20.87
N SER A 25 -59.47 17.62 20.31
CA SER A 25 -60.44 17.11 19.28
C SER A 25 -60.94 17.96 18.08
N VAL A 26 -61.09 17.33 16.90
CA VAL A 26 -62.29 17.28 15.99
C VAL A 26 -61.89 17.04 14.51
N ALA A 27 -62.74 16.28 13.77
CA ALA A 27 -62.74 16.08 12.31
C ALA A 27 -64.18 15.67 11.86
N PRO A 28 -64.52 15.50 10.55
CA PRO A 28 -63.84 15.87 9.30
C PRO A 28 -64.61 17.07 8.66
N PRO A 29 -65.41 17.04 7.55
CA PRO A 29 -65.37 16.36 6.23
C PRO A 29 -65.62 17.27 4.98
N VAL A 30 -65.62 16.66 3.76
CA VAL A 30 -66.03 17.19 2.42
C VAL A 30 -65.27 18.43 1.86
N SER A 31 -65.18 18.73 0.55
CA SER A 31 -65.66 18.13 -0.72
C SER A 31 -64.64 18.48 -1.84
N ALA A 32 -64.03 17.55 -2.58
CA ALA A 32 -64.49 16.86 -3.81
C ALA A 32 -64.63 17.71 -5.10
N ASP A 33 -63.77 17.42 -6.09
CA ASP A 33 -64.13 16.91 -7.45
C ASP A 33 -62.92 16.08 -7.95
N LYS A 34 -63.06 14.88 -8.54
CA LYS A 34 -63.49 14.49 -9.92
C LYS A 34 -62.57 15.06 -11.01
N THR A 35 -62.19 14.31 -12.06
CA THR A 35 -62.69 13.06 -12.69
C THR A 35 -61.60 11.97 -12.80
N MET A 36 -61.85 10.65 -12.63
CA MET A 36 -62.50 9.67 -13.56
C MET A 36 -61.77 9.57 -14.93
N LEU A 37 -61.34 8.42 -15.50
CA LEU A 37 -61.25 6.98 -15.11
C LEU A 37 -59.88 6.41 -15.66
N GLU A 38 -59.46 5.14 -15.58
CA GLU A 38 -60.06 3.86 -15.15
C GLU A 38 -58.98 2.89 -14.59
N GLY A 39 -59.38 1.72 -14.07
CA GLY A 39 -58.53 0.83 -13.25
C GLY A 39 -57.86 -0.38 -13.95
N PRO A 40 -57.07 -1.19 -13.20
CA PRO A 40 -56.13 -2.17 -13.76
C PRO A 40 -56.47 -3.65 -13.42
N LYS A 41 -55.69 -4.61 -13.97
CA LYS A 41 -55.04 -5.73 -13.21
C LYS A 41 -54.29 -6.76 -14.08
N GLU A 42 -53.06 -7.09 -13.65
CA GLU A 42 -52.51 -8.45 -13.62
C GLU A 42 -52.79 -9.07 -12.21
N PRO A 43 -52.37 -10.30 -11.80
CA PRO A 43 -51.49 -11.28 -12.46
C PRO A 43 -51.88 -12.78 -12.29
N THR A 44 -50.89 -13.66 -12.51
CA THR A 44 -50.67 -15.06 -11.99
C THR A 44 -51.08 -16.31 -12.80
N MET A 45 -50.29 -17.37 -12.51
CA MET A 45 -50.07 -18.68 -13.18
C MET A 45 -51.29 -19.65 -13.07
N ASP A 46 -51.37 -20.84 -13.69
CA ASP A 46 -50.49 -22.02 -13.47
C ASP A 46 -50.74 -23.27 -14.38
N THR A 47 -49.84 -24.27 -14.27
CA THR A 47 -49.95 -25.72 -14.66
C THR A 47 -49.65 -26.24 -16.10
N LEU A 48 -49.46 -27.58 -16.23
CA LEU A 48 -48.79 -28.29 -17.35
C LEU A 48 -49.68 -29.27 -18.17
N ASN A 49 -49.23 -29.64 -19.40
CA ASN A 49 -49.39 -30.94 -20.12
C ASN A 49 -48.52 -30.97 -21.42
N GLY A 50 -48.29 -32.08 -22.15
CA GLY A 50 -48.68 -33.48 -21.88
C GLY A 50 -48.41 -34.56 -22.98
N ILE A 51 -47.15 -34.82 -23.37
CA ILE A 51 -46.59 -36.14 -23.82
C ILE A 51 -47.02 -36.79 -25.19
N GLU A 52 -46.01 -37.21 -25.99
CA GLU A 52 -46.00 -38.24 -27.08
C GLU A 52 -46.96 -38.10 -28.30
N ASN A 53 -46.82 -38.79 -29.45
CA ASN A 53 -45.80 -39.68 -30.09
C ASN A 53 -45.89 -39.40 -31.63
N SER A 54 -45.09 -39.86 -32.61
CA SER A 54 -44.00 -40.84 -32.82
C SER A 54 -43.14 -40.35 -34.04
N SER A 55 -42.30 -41.05 -34.82
CA SER A 55 -41.95 -42.47 -35.04
C SER A 55 -40.49 -42.63 -35.58
N GLU A 56 -40.13 -43.79 -36.15
CA GLU A 56 -38.77 -44.17 -36.58
C GLU A 56 -38.64 -44.48 -38.09
N GLU A 57 -37.45 -44.29 -38.66
CA GLU A 57 -36.63 -45.36 -39.29
C GLU A 57 -35.20 -44.86 -39.61
N ALA A 58 -34.26 -45.78 -39.90
CA ALA A 58 -32.82 -45.47 -40.11
C ALA A 58 -32.12 -46.52 -41.00
N ASP A 59 -30.99 -46.17 -41.65
CA ASP A 59 -30.10 -47.16 -42.27
C ASP A 59 -28.62 -46.68 -42.43
N LEU A 60 -27.73 -47.56 -42.92
CA LEU A 60 -26.28 -47.62 -42.64
C LEU A 60 -25.31 -47.40 -43.85
N LEU A 61 -23.99 -47.52 -43.59
CA LEU A 61 -22.79 -47.58 -44.48
C LEU A 61 -22.12 -46.21 -44.83
N GLY A 62 -20.78 -46.09 -44.96
CA GLY A 62 -19.67 -47.00 -44.59
C GLY A 62 -18.31 -46.72 -45.27
N SER A 63 -17.21 -46.64 -44.49
CA SER A 63 -15.76 -46.58 -44.91
C SER A 63 -15.28 -45.29 -45.63
N SER A 64 -13.97 -44.96 -45.78
CA SER A 64 -12.68 -45.66 -45.52
C SER A 64 -11.53 -44.66 -45.22
N GLU A 65 -10.37 -45.14 -44.69
CA GLU A 65 -9.13 -44.36 -44.44
C GLU A 65 -7.95 -44.75 -45.36
N SER A 66 -6.94 -43.89 -45.50
CA SER A 66 -5.62 -44.21 -46.09
C SER A 66 -4.49 -43.35 -45.47
N PRO A 67 -3.19 -43.70 -45.61
CA PRO A 67 -2.29 -43.72 -44.44
C PRO A 67 -1.44 -42.46 -44.18
N THR A 68 -1.11 -42.27 -42.90
CA THR A 68 -0.30 -41.14 -42.37
C THR A 68 1.20 -41.44 -42.38
N THR A 69 2.00 -40.59 -43.03
CA THR A 69 3.47 -40.57 -42.88
C THR A 69 3.86 -39.98 -41.52
N ILE A 70 4.61 -40.74 -40.70
CA ILE A 70 5.07 -40.27 -39.38
C ILE A 70 6.17 -39.20 -39.56
N LYS A 71 5.77 -37.92 -39.52
CA LYS A 71 6.70 -36.82 -39.23
C LYS A 71 7.17 -36.92 -37.77
N SER A 72 8.39 -36.50 -37.48
CA SER A 72 8.84 -36.39 -36.09
C SER A 72 8.22 -35.15 -35.43
N LYS A 73 7.81 -35.27 -34.16
CA LYS A 73 7.16 -34.18 -33.40
C LYS A 73 7.93 -32.86 -33.42
N THR A 74 9.25 -32.91 -33.57
CA THR A 74 10.12 -31.73 -33.68
C THR A 74 9.89 -30.94 -34.97
N GLU A 75 9.60 -31.61 -36.09
CA GLU A 75 9.29 -30.93 -37.36
C GLU A 75 7.84 -30.43 -37.39
N GLU A 76 6.87 -31.19 -36.85
CA GLU A 76 5.48 -30.74 -36.75
C GLU A 76 5.36 -29.42 -35.95
N VAL A 77 6.07 -29.31 -34.82
CA VAL A 77 6.11 -28.09 -34.00
C VAL A 77 6.81 -26.93 -34.72
N LYS A 78 7.84 -27.19 -35.52
CA LYS A 78 8.48 -26.15 -36.35
C LYS A 78 7.55 -25.66 -37.46
N GLU A 79 6.84 -26.56 -38.13
CA GLU A 79 5.93 -26.26 -39.24
C GLU A 79 4.75 -25.39 -38.74
N GLN A 80 4.14 -25.78 -37.61
CA GLN A 80 3.12 -24.98 -36.92
C GLN A 80 3.64 -23.61 -36.48
N ALA A 81 4.84 -23.54 -35.89
CA ALA A 81 5.45 -22.26 -35.49
C ALA A 81 5.77 -21.35 -36.69
N MET A 82 6.22 -21.93 -37.81
CA MET A 82 6.52 -21.18 -39.03
C MET A 82 5.25 -20.63 -39.69
N ASP A 83 4.15 -21.38 -39.69
CA ASP A 83 2.89 -20.93 -40.27
C ASP A 83 2.18 -19.88 -39.40
N MET A 84 2.24 -20.01 -38.06
CA MET A 84 1.84 -18.92 -37.16
C MET A 84 2.67 -17.64 -37.40
N ALA A 85 3.98 -17.77 -37.60
CA ALA A 85 4.83 -16.63 -37.96
C ALA A 85 4.48 -16.02 -39.33
N LYS A 86 4.14 -16.83 -40.34
CA LYS A 86 3.65 -16.35 -41.65
C LYS A 86 2.32 -15.60 -41.53
N ALA A 87 1.39 -16.10 -40.71
CA ALA A 87 0.09 -15.44 -40.48
C ALA A 87 0.27 -14.05 -39.87
N ALA A 88 1.00 -13.94 -38.74
CA ALA A 88 1.28 -12.67 -38.08
C ALA A 88 2.09 -11.71 -38.97
N ALA A 89 3.03 -12.22 -39.77
CA ALA A 89 3.78 -11.42 -40.74
C ALA A 89 2.89 -10.80 -41.83
N LYS A 90 1.88 -11.55 -42.32
CA LYS A 90 0.92 -11.09 -43.31
C LYS A 90 -0.02 -10.01 -42.76
N GLU A 91 -0.45 -10.14 -41.51
CA GLU A 91 -1.29 -9.16 -40.80
C GLU A 91 -0.52 -7.85 -40.53
N MET A 92 0.77 -7.96 -40.16
CA MET A 92 1.65 -6.81 -39.89
C MET A 92 2.27 -6.18 -41.16
N GLY A 93 2.06 -6.75 -42.35
CA GLY A 93 2.61 -6.25 -43.62
C GLY A 93 4.14 -6.35 -43.76
N ILE A 94 4.80 -7.18 -42.94
CA ILE A 94 6.27 -7.24 -42.81
C ILE A 94 6.77 -8.62 -43.26
N PRO A 95 7.91 -8.74 -43.99
CA PRO A 95 8.45 -10.04 -44.39
C PRO A 95 8.72 -10.97 -43.20
N THR A 96 8.30 -12.24 -43.30
CA THR A 96 8.30 -13.20 -42.16
C THR A 96 9.67 -13.36 -41.50
N TRP A 97 10.76 -13.30 -42.26
CA TRP A 97 12.12 -13.41 -41.73
C TRP A 97 12.51 -12.24 -40.81
N VAL A 98 11.92 -11.05 -41.02
CA VAL A 98 12.10 -9.88 -40.15
C VAL A 98 11.30 -10.04 -38.86
N LEU A 99 10.06 -10.54 -38.93
CA LEU A 99 9.27 -10.83 -37.72
C LEU A 99 9.97 -11.89 -36.84
N VAL A 100 10.49 -12.96 -37.46
CA VAL A 100 11.24 -14.00 -36.75
C VAL A 100 12.55 -13.46 -36.15
N SER A 101 13.29 -12.59 -36.84
CA SER A 101 14.51 -12.00 -36.28
C SER A 101 14.23 -11.03 -35.13
N ILE A 102 13.13 -10.27 -35.18
CA ILE A 102 12.65 -9.44 -34.06
C ILE A 102 12.28 -10.32 -32.85
N LEU A 103 11.53 -11.41 -33.05
CA LEU A 103 11.17 -12.32 -31.96
C LEU A 103 12.41 -12.98 -31.31
N ILE A 104 13.42 -13.36 -32.11
CA ILE A 104 14.70 -13.87 -31.60
C ILE A 104 15.46 -12.78 -30.83
N ALA A 105 15.51 -11.54 -31.33
CA ALA A 105 16.15 -10.43 -30.64
C ALA A 105 15.48 -10.11 -29.29
N VAL A 106 14.14 -10.10 -29.26
CA VAL A 106 13.36 -9.92 -28.02
C VAL A 106 13.60 -11.07 -27.04
N ALA A 107 13.61 -12.33 -27.51
CA ALA A 107 13.93 -13.48 -26.67
C ALA A 107 15.36 -13.41 -26.08
N LEU A 108 16.35 -12.97 -26.87
CA LEU A 108 17.72 -12.76 -26.40
C LEU A 108 17.83 -11.61 -25.39
N ILE A 109 17.08 -10.52 -25.57
CA ILE A 109 17.00 -9.41 -24.62
C ILE A 109 16.35 -9.87 -23.30
N ILE A 110 15.24 -10.61 -23.36
CA ILE A 110 14.59 -11.19 -22.18
C ILE A 110 15.55 -12.14 -21.46
N LEU A 111 16.24 -13.02 -22.18
CA LEU A 111 17.22 -13.95 -21.60
C LEU A 111 18.40 -13.20 -20.96
N ALA A 112 18.91 -12.14 -21.59
CA ALA A 112 19.94 -11.29 -21.01
C ALA A 112 19.46 -10.57 -19.74
N ILE A 113 18.23 -10.05 -19.74
CA ILE A 113 17.60 -9.45 -18.54
C ILE A 113 17.45 -10.50 -17.43
N CYS A 114 16.94 -11.70 -17.73
CA CYS A 114 16.83 -12.80 -16.77
C CYS A 114 18.20 -13.18 -16.18
N VAL A 115 19.23 -13.33 -17.01
CA VAL A 115 20.61 -13.62 -16.56
C VAL A 115 21.16 -12.47 -15.71
N CYS A 116 20.92 -11.21 -16.06
CA CYS A 116 21.29 -10.05 -15.25
C CYS A 116 20.56 -10.00 -13.91
N CYS A 117 19.25 -10.27 -13.88
CA CYS A 117 18.45 -10.35 -12.65
C CYS A 117 18.95 -11.49 -11.74
N ILE A 118 19.16 -12.69 -12.27
CA ILE A 118 19.73 -13.83 -11.54
C ILE A 118 21.13 -13.46 -11.00
N ARG A 119 21.98 -12.84 -11.82
CA ARG A 119 23.33 -12.42 -11.42
C ARG A 119 23.34 -11.31 -10.36
N ARG A 120 22.38 -10.37 -10.39
CA ARG A 120 22.19 -9.31 -9.36
C ARG A 120 21.66 -9.91 -8.04
N CYS A 121 20.71 -10.84 -8.11
CA CYS A 121 20.20 -11.60 -6.95
C CYS A 121 21.28 -12.49 -6.29
N CYS A 122 22.06 -13.24 -7.09
CA CYS A 122 23.16 -14.06 -6.59
C CYS A 122 24.32 -13.21 -6.03
N ARG A 123 24.59 -12.01 -6.58
CA ARG A 123 25.53 -11.06 -5.97
C ARG A 123 25.05 -10.51 -4.64
N LYS A 124 23.76 -10.13 -4.49
CA LYS A 124 23.20 -9.69 -3.20
C LYS A 124 23.32 -10.75 -2.09
N ARG A 125 23.32 -12.05 -2.42
CA ARG A 125 23.61 -13.12 -1.42
C ARG A 125 25.09 -13.26 -1.05
N ARG A 126 26.03 -13.01 -1.97
CA ARG A 126 27.48 -13.11 -1.69
C ARG A 126 28.07 -11.92 -0.91
N ALA A 127 27.30 -10.87 -0.67
CA ALA A 127 27.74 -9.69 0.08
C ALA A 127 27.72 -9.86 1.62
N LYS A 128 27.25 -11.00 2.16
CA LYS A 128 27.16 -11.23 3.62
C LYS A 128 28.13 -12.27 4.19
N ASP A 129 28.83 -13.04 3.34
CA ASP A 129 29.86 -14.02 3.75
C ASP A 129 31.26 -13.54 3.32
N GLY A 130 31.84 -12.62 4.09
CA GLY A 130 33.01 -11.83 3.64
C GLY A 130 34.03 -11.41 4.69
N LYS A 131 34.05 -11.99 5.89
CA LYS A 131 35.05 -11.63 6.92
C LYS A 131 35.43 -12.81 7.85
N LYS A 132 36.43 -13.59 7.46
CA LYS A 132 37.24 -14.40 8.39
C LYS A 132 38.70 -13.95 8.32
N GLY A 133 39.24 -13.57 9.47
CA GLY A 133 40.65 -13.17 9.61
C GLY A 133 41.60 -14.35 9.40
N LYS A 134 42.83 -14.05 8.97
CA LYS A 134 43.88 -15.04 8.71
C LYS A 134 44.75 -15.18 9.96
N GLY A 135 44.64 -16.31 10.66
CA GLY A 135 45.50 -16.68 11.79
C GLY A 135 46.09 -18.06 11.57
N ILE A 136 47.41 -18.20 11.76
CA ILE A 136 48.15 -19.47 11.70
C ILE A 136 48.84 -19.66 13.04
N VAL A 137 48.49 -20.75 13.73
CA VAL A 137 49.33 -21.45 14.72
C VAL A 137 48.91 -22.91 14.74
N ASP A 138 49.86 -23.83 14.66
CA ASP A 138 49.65 -25.26 14.87
C ASP A 138 49.68 -25.60 16.37
N LEU A 139 48.71 -26.38 16.85
CA LEU A 139 48.99 -27.52 17.72
C LEU A 139 47.86 -28.57 17.65
N LYS A 140 48.07 -29.72 18.28
CA LYS A 140 47.44 -31.00 17.88
C LYS A 140 46.80 -31.74 19.06
N SER A 141 45.69 -32.43 18.76
CA SER A 141 45.14 -33.63 19.40
C SER A 141 44.37 -33.56 20.74
N VAL A 142 43.57 -34.62 20.92
CA VAL A 142 42.80 -35.07 22.10
C VAL A 142 41.40 -34.45 22.28
N GLN A 143 40.45 -35.32 22.64
CA GLN A 143 39.05 -35.07 23.00
C GLN A 143 38.80 -35.67 24.40
N PRO A 144 37.54 -35.66 24.87
CA PRO A 144 36.83 -34.52 25.46
C PRO A 144 36.85 -34.65 26.99
N ASP A 145 36.28 -33.69 27.72
CA ASP A 145 35.67 -34.01 29.02
C ASP A 145 34.49 -33.08 29.31
N MET A 146 33.70 -33.47 30.32
CA MET A 146 32.38 -32.93 30.64
C MET A 146 32.35 -32.40 32.08
N ASP A 147 31.24 -31.77 32.48
CA ASP A 147 30.95 -31.33 33.85
C ASP A 147 31.85 -30.23 34.44
N GLU A 148 31.54 -28.97 34.10
CA GLU A 148 31.47 -27.94 35.15
C GLU A 148 30.27 -27.02 34.89
N LEU A 149 29.32 -27.02 35.84
CA LEU A 149 28.08 -26.25 35.82
C LEU A 149 28.14 -25.14 36.88
N THR A 150 27.29 -24.12 36.69
CA THR A 150 26.90 -23.12 37.71
C THR A 150 28.04 -22.30 38.34
N GLU A 151 28.40 -21.20 37.68
CA GLU A 151 28.45 -19.88 38.32
C GLU A 151 28.27 -18.77 37.27
N ASN A 152 27.99 -17.53 37.71
CA ASN A 152 27.62 -16.37 36.85
C ASN A 152 26.26 -16.49 36.14
N ALA A 153 25.22 -16.91 36.88
CA ALA A 153 23.82 -16.85 36.43
C ALA A 153 23.14 -15.50 36.74
N GLU A 154 23.89 -14.39 36.64
CA GLU A 154 23.43 -13.02 36.92
C GLU A 154 24.24 -12.03 36.05
N ASP A 155 23.80 -11.79 34.81
CA ASP A 155 24.08 -10.61 33.96
C ASP A 155 23.39 -10.77 32.58
N ILE A 156 22.07 -11.02 32.57
CA ILE A 156 21.24 -11.02 31.34
C ILE A 156 20.17 -9.93 31.46
N ALA A 157 20.61 -8.68 31.33
CA ALA A 157 19.74 -7.53 31.14
C ALA A 157 20.41 -6.49 30.22
N GLU A 158 19.57 -5.86 29.39
CA GLU A 158 19.83 -4.66 28.57
C GLU A 158 20.71 -4.79 27.30
N GLU A 159 20.48 -3.82 26.41
CA GLU A 159 21.21 -3.47 25.16
C GLU A 159 21.51 -4.58 24.12
N GLY A 160 20.50 -5.40 23.84
CA GLY A 160 20.30 -5.97 22.51
C GLY A 160 19.85 -4.94 21.45
N ASP A 161 20.35 -3.70 21.47
CA ASP A 161 19.95 -2.67 20.51
C ASP A 161 20.50 -2.99 19.11
N SER A 162 19.58 -3.41 18.23
CA SER A 162 19.87 -3.63 16.82
C SER A 162 19.94 -2.30 16.07
N LYS A 163 21.03 -1.54 16.31
CA LYS A 163 21.35 -0.32 15.56
C LYS A 163 21.24 -0.57 14.07
N LYS A 164 20.18 -0.02 13.46
CA LYS A 164 20.19 0.26 12.03
C LYS A 164 21.40 1.12 11.77
N GLU A 165 22.24 0.72 10.82
CA GLU A 165 23.20 1.64 10.24
C GLU A 165 22.40 2.79 9.62
N GLU A 166 22.50 4.00 10.19
CA GLU A 166 21.87 5.18 9.63
C GLU A 166 22.53 5.48 8.28
N VAL A 167 21.80 5.16 7.21
CA VAL A 167 22.23 5.43 5.84
C VAL A 167 22.28 6.94 5.66
N LYS A 168 23.46 7.53 5.80
CA LYS A 168 23.68 8.95 5.51
C LYS A 168 23.40 9.20 4.03
N LEU A 169 22.44 10.07 3.75
CA LEU A 169 22.00 10.41 2.39
C LEU A 169 22.71 11.66 1.83
N GLY A 170 23.65 12.21 2.58
CA GLY A 170 24.32 13.47 2.29
C GLY A 170 23.59 14.69 2.83
N LYS A 171 23.99 15.86 2.35
CA LYS A 171 23.45 17.18 2.73
C LYS A 171 23.40 18.11 1.51
N LEU A 172 22.50 19.09 1.56
CA LEU A 172 22.27 20.08 0.51
C LEU A 172 22.53 21.50 1.05
N GLN A 173 23.30 22.31 0.31
CA GLN A 173 23.43 23.75 0.53
C GLN A 173 22.47 24.50 -0.41
N TYR A 174 21.68 25.39 0.17
CA TYR A 174 20.71 26.20 -0.57
C TYR A 174 20.66 27.62 -0.02
N LYS A 175 20.19 28.56 -0.87
CA LYS A 175 20.02 29.97 -0.52
C LYS A 175 18.61 30.47 -0.89
N LEU A 176 17.99 31.23 0.01
CA LEU A 176 16.66 31.83 -0.15
C LEU A 176 16.74 33.36 -0.07
N GLU A 177 16.05 34.03 -0.99
CA GLU A 177 15.89 35.48 -1.05
C GLU A 177 14.43 35.79 -1.42
N TYR A 178 13.71 36.55 -0.60
CA TYR A 178 12.32 36.95 -0.87
C TYR A 178 12.24 38.44 -1.22
N ASP A 179 11.61 38.75 -2.35
CA ASP A 179 11.37 40.11 -2.82
C ASP A 179 9.94 40.55 -2.49
N PHE A 180 9.83 41.47 -1.52
CA PHE A 180 8.57 42.08 -1.09
C PHE A 180 7.94 43.00 -2.14
N ASN A 181 8.72 43.57 -3.07
CA ASN A 181 8.24 44.45 -4.12
C ASN A 181 7.59 43.66 -5.27
N SER A 182 8.16 42.51 -5.66
CA SER A 182 7.56 41.64 -6.71
C SER A 182 6.69 40.50 -6.19
N ASN A 183 6.64 40.27 -4.87
CA ASN A 183 6.04 39.09 -4.24
C ASN A 183 6.52 37.79 -4.89
N SER A 184 7.85 37.61 -4.87
CA SER A 184 8.50 36.41 -5.41
C SER A 184 9.61 35.88 -4.51
N LEU A 185 9.71 34.55 -4.44
CA LEU A 185 10.76 33.84 -3.73
C LEU A 185 11.79 33.33 -4.73
N ALA A 186 13.02 33.84 -4.64
CA ALA A 186 14.18 33.27 -5.31
C ALA A 186 14.78 32.14 -4.45
N VAL A 187 15.04 31.01 -5.11
CA VAL A 187 15.56 29.78 -4.50
C VAL A 187 16.77 29.34 -5.29
N THR A 188 17.97 29.40 -4.70
CA THR A 188 19.21 28.95 -5.33
C THR A 188 19.62 27.61 -4.76
N VAL A 189 19.79 26.62 -5.63
CA VAL A 189 20.42 25.33 -5.32
C VAL A 189 21.92 25.49 -5.56
N ILE A 190 22.72 25.47 -4.50
CA ILE A 190 24.17 25.74 -4.58
C ILE A 190 24.89 24.43 -4.90
N GLN A 191 24.94 23.50 -3.93
CA GLN A 191 25.66 22.23 -4.07
C GLN A 191 25.11 21.19 -3.10
N ALA A 192 25.42 19.91 -3.34
CA ALA A 192 25.21 18.84 -2.37
C ALA A 192 26.53 18.11 -2.09
N GLU A 193 26.63 17.48 -0.93
CA GLU A 193 27.81 16.74 -0.46
C GLU A 193 27.41 15.38 0.14
N ASP A 194 28.31 14.40 0.06
CA ASP A 194 28.19 13.04 0.60
C ASP A 194 26.93 12.26 0.14
N LEU A 195 26.49 12.46 -1.11
CA LEU A 195 25.37 11.69 -1.67
C LEU A 195 25.72 10.19 -1.79
N PRO A 196 24.75 9.27 -1.59
CA PRO A 196 24.97 7.84 -1.81
C PRO A 196 25.16 7.52 -3.29
N ALA A 197 26.07 6.58 -3.56
CA ALA A 197 26.25 5.98 -4.88
C ALA A 197 25.17 4.92 -5.16
N LEU A 198 24.29 5.18 -6.13
CA LEU A 198 23.24 4.25 -6.56
C LEU A 198 23.62 3.50 -7.85
N ASP A 199 24.49 4.11 -8.65
CA ASP A 199 24.95 3.63 -9.95
C ASP A 199 25.87 2.41 -9.80
N MET A 200 25.85 1.49 -10.78
CA MET A 200 26.75 0.32 -10.77
C MET A 200 28.24 0.69 -10.92
N GLY A 201 28.54 1.96 -11.22
CA GLY A 201 29.88 2.53 -11.26
C GLY A 201 30.44 3.02 -9.92
N GLY A 202 29.65 3.02 -8.83
CA GLY A 202 30.07 3.62 -7.55
C GLY A 202 29.96 5.15 -7.52
N THR A 203 29.06 5.70 -8.34
CA THR A 203 28.73 7.13 -8.45
C THR A 203 27.20 7.30 -8.46
N SER A 204 26.74 8.50 -8.78
CA SER A 204 25.37 8.83 -9.18
C SER A 204 25.44 9.93 -10.25
N ASP A 205 24.39 10.14 -11.03
CA ASP A 205 24.14 11.28 -11.93
C ASP A 205 23.10 12.25 -11.28
N PRO A 206 23.40 12.92 -10.14
CA PRO A 206 22.39 13.64 -9.36
C PRO A 206 21.82 14.90 -10.03
N TYR A 207 20.56 15.19 -9.69
CA TYR A 207 19.86 16.46 -9.95
C TYR A 207 18.75 16.73 -8.92
N VAL A 208 18.34 18.00 -8.79
CA VAL A 208 17.38 18.45 -7.75
C VAL A 208 16.10 18.98 -8.39
N LYS A 209 14.95 18.53 -7.89
CA LYS A 209 13.63 19.09 -8.20
C LYS A 209 13.20 20.03 -7.07
N VAL A 210 12.71 21.21 -7.41
CA VAL A 210 12.33 22.27 -6.47
C VAL A 210 10.85 22.63 -6.66
N TYR A 211 10.05 22.57 -5.59
CA TYR A 211 8.62 22.91 -5.62
C TYR A 211 8.09 23.39 -4.25
N LEU A 212 6.94 24.07 -4.26
CA LEU A 212 6.25 24.56 -3.05
C LEU A 212 5.02 23.71 -2.76
N LEU A 213 4.96 23.05 -1.61
CA LEU A 213 3.72 22.46 -1.10
C LEU A 213 2.77 23.56 -0.60
N PRO A 214 1.44 23.42 -0.78
CA PRO A 214 0.75 22.30 -1.44
C PRO A 214 0.69 22.38 -2.97
N ASP A 215 1.14 23.47 -3.62
CA ASP A 215 1.05 23.66 -5.07
C ASP A 215 2.11 22.89 -5.87
N LYS A 216 1.91 21.58 -6.00
CA LYS A 216 2.76 20.69 -6.80
C LYS A 216 2.75 20.96 -8.32
N LYS A 217 2.05 21.99 -8.82
CA LYS A 217 2.00 22.30 -10.26
C LYS A 217 3.25 23.02 -10.76
N LYS A 218 3.78 23.97 -9.98
CA LYS A 218 5.04 24.68 -10.30
C LYS A 218 6.22 23.87 -9.78
N LYS A 219 6.97 23.24 -10.69
CA LYS A 219 8.21 22.52 -10.39
C LYS A 219 9.34 23.07 -11.27
N PHE A 220 10.52 23.20 -10.68
CA PHE A 220 11.77 23.44 -11.40
C PHE A 220 12.69 22.22 -11.21
N GLU A 221 13.59 21.97 -12.15
CA GLU A 221 14.58 20.89 -12.08
C GLU A 221 15.95 21.46 -12.46
N THR A 222 17.01 21.13 -11.71
CA THR A 222 18.39 21.46 -12.08
C THR A 222 18.85 20.63 -13.27
N LYS A 223 19.99 21.02 -13.83
CA LYS A 223 20.80 20.17 -14.71
C LYS A 223 21.21 18.89 -13.97
N VAL A 224 21.45 17.84 -14.77
CA VAL A 224 22.00 16.55 -14.32
C VAL A 224 23.52 16.64 -14.30
N HIS A 225 24.12 16.47 -13.12
CA HIS A 225 25.57 16.44 -12.95
C HIS A 225 26.04 14.98 -12.97
N ARG A 226 26.82 14.59 -13.98
CA ARG A 226 27.16 13.18 -14.16
C ARG A 226 28.28 12.70 -13.24
N LYS A 227 28.14 11.47 -12.76
CA LYS A 227 29.15 10.68 -12.04
C LYS A 227 29.82 11.42 -10.87
N THR A 228 29.00 12.06 -10.04
CA THR A 228 29.46 12.78 -8.85
C THR A 228 28.56 12.50 -7.65
N LEU A 229 29.18 12.41 -6.47
CA LEU A 229 28.49 12.37 -5.18
C LEU A 229 28.49 13.75 -4.49
N ASN A 230 29.20 14.72 -5.06
CA ASN A 230 29.31 16.10 -4.60
C ASN A 230 29.02 17.07 -5.77
N PRO A 231 27.75 17.18 -6.23
CA PRO A 231 27.38 18.06 -7.34
C PRO A 231 27.33 19.54 -6.92
N VAL A 232 27.91 20.42 -7.75
CA VAL A 232 27.81 21.88 -7.63
C VAL A 232 26.91 22.39 -8.74
N PHE A 233 25.70 22.81 -8.41
CA PHE A 233 24.65 23.21 -9.35
C PHE A 233 24.72 24.72 -9.66
N ASN A 234 24.70 25.56 -8.62
CA ASN A 234 24.58 27.02 -8.71
C ASN A 234 23.44 27.51 -9.63
N GLU A 235 22.23 26.98 -9.44
CA GLU A 235 21.04 27.32 -10.24
C GLU A 235 19.95 27.99 -9.40
N THR A 236 19.47 29.15 -9.86
CA THR A 236 18.44 29.96 -9.18
C THR A 236 17.09 29.87 -9.90
N PHE A 237 16.03 29.62 -9.13
CA PHE A 237 14.65 29.51 -9.59
C PHE A 237 13.78 30.55 -8.89
N THR A 238 12.81 31.17 -9.59
CA THR A 238 11.96 32.23 -9.03
C THR A 238 10.49 31.84 -9.00
N PHE A 239 9.95 31.63 -7.80
CA PHE A 239 8.52 31.42 -7.59
C PHE A 239 7.79 32.77 -7.57
N LYS A 240 7.34 33.22 -8.75
CA LYS A 240 6.55 34.46 -8.91
C LYS A 240 5.11 34.28 -8.46
N GLY A 241 4.56 35.34 -7.84
CA GLY A 241 3.17 35.37 -7.36
C GLY A 241 3.00 34.53 -6.10
N VAL A 242 3.85 34.78 -5.10
CA VAL A 242 3.78 34.16 -3.77
C VAL A 242 3.77 35.31 -2.74
N PRO A 243 2.58 35.81 -2.34
CA PRO A 243 2.48 36.81 -1.29
C PRO A 243 3.08 36.33 0.03
N TYR A 244 3.59 37.24 0.86
CA TYR A 244 4.25 36.90 2.14
C TYR A 244 3.35 36.08 3.09
N ALA A 245 2.06 36.43 3.18
CA ALA A 245 1.08 35.68 3.98
C ALA A 245 0.81 34.26 3.44
N ASP A 246 0.88 34.07 2.12
CA ASP A 246 0.76 32.76 1.48
C ASP A 246 2.06 31.96 1.61
N ALA A 247 3.22 32.63 1.62
CA ALA A 247 4.53 32.00 1.78
C ALA A 247 4.60 31.25 3.12
N MET A 248 4.17 31.87 4.22
CA MET A 248 4.15 31.27 5.56
C MET A 248 3.35 29.95 5.63
N ASN A 249 2.34 29.78 4.78
CA ASN A 249 1.52 28.57 4.72
C ASN A 249 2.05 27.51 3.73
N LYS A 250 3.27 27.68 3.20
CA LYS A 250 3.91 26.77 2.23
C LYS A 250 5.15 26.10 2.82
N THR A 251 5.47 24.93 2.28
CA THR A 251 6.74 24.23 2.54
C THR A 251 7.50 24.13 1.22
N LEU A 252 8.70 24.70 1.17
CA LEU A 252 9.62 24.51 0.06
C LEU A 252 10.26 23.12 0.17
N VAL A 253 10.34 22.40 -0.95
CA VAL A 253 10.89 21.05 -1.01
C VAL A 253 11.96 20.99 -2.09
N PHE A 254 13.13 20.48 -1.70
CA PHE A 254 14.21 20.08 -2.59
C PHE A 254 14.24 18.55 -2.60
N ALA A 255 13.90 17.92 -3.71
CA ALA A 255 13.91 16.46 -3.87
C ALA A 255 15.07 16.08 -4.80
N ILE A 256 16.07 15.35 -4.28
CA ILE A 256 17.25 14.95 -5.06
C ILE A 256 17.01 13.58 -5.68
N PHE A 257 17.27 13.47 -6.98
CA PHE A 257 17.14 12.26 -7.79
C PHE A 257 18.46 11.90 -8.44
N ASP A 258 18.68 10.60 -8.62
CA ASP A 258 19.69 10.04 -9.51
C ASP A 258 19.10 9.91 -10.93
N PHE A 259 19.77 10.45 -11.94
CA PHE A 259 19.30 10.37 -13.33
C PHE A 259 19.70 9.02 -13.96
N ASP A 260 18.70 8.18 -14.24
CA ASP A 260 18.93 6.87 -14.86
C ASP A 260 18.44 6.86 -16.32
N ARG A 261 19.33 6.51 -17.26
CA ARG A 261 19.04 6.53 -18.70
C ARG A 261 18.10 5.41 -19.15
N PHE A 262 18.04 4.30 -18.44
CA PHE A 262 17.30 3.10 -18.86
C PHE A 262 16.35 2.54 -17.79
N SER A 263 16.26 3.22 -16.64
CA SER A 263 15.35 2.88 -15.54
C SER A 263 14.45 4.08 -15.18
N LYS A 264 13.59 3.91 -14.17
CA LYS A 264 13.02 5.04 -13.45
C LYS A 264 14.14 5.68 -12.60
N HIS A 265 14.21 7.01 -12.58
CA HIS A 265 15.11 7.77 -11.70
C HIS A 265 14.82 7.45 -10.22
N ASP A 266 15.84 7.04 -9.47
CA ASP A 266 15.73 6.78 -8.03
C ASP A 266 15.84 8.10 -7.23
N GLN A 267 15.03 8.25 -6.18
CA GLN A 267 15.08 9.46 -5.35
C GLN A 267 16.02 9.23 -4.16
N ILE A 268 17.14 9.96 -4.15
CA ILE A 268 18.21 9.86 -3.14
C ILE A 268 17.70 10.35 -1.78
N GLY A 269 17.02 11.49 -1.74
CA GLY A 269 16.63 12.16 -0.52
C GLY A 269 15.73 13.36 -0.77
N GLU A 270 15.21 13.97 0.29
CA GLU A 270 14.55 15.26 0.21
C GLU A 270 14.87 16.17 1.42
N VAL A 271 14.81 17.48 1.19
CA VAL A 271 14.89 18.52 2.23
C VAL A 271 13.58 19.29 2.21
N LYS A 272 12.91 19.35 3.37
CA LYS A 272 11.71 20.16 3.59
C LYS A 272 12.05 21.41 4.39
N VAL A 273 11.50 22.53 3.97
CA VAL A 273 11.69 23.86 4.57
C VAL A 273 10.32 24.54 4.72
N PRO A 274 9.65 24.38 5.88
CA PRO A 274 8.43 25.11 6.19
C PRO A 274 8.74 26.60 6.28
N LEU A 275 8.17 27.42 5.39
CA LEU A 275 8.58 28.83 5.28
C LEU A 275 8.14 29.68 6.48
N CYS A 276 7.23 29.18 7.33
CA CYS A 276 6.90 29.74 8.63
C CYS A 276 8.01 29.62 9.69
N GLN A 277 9.05 28.82 9.45
CA GLN A 277 10.21 28.65 10.34
C GLN A 277 11.42 29.49 9.87
N VAL A 278 11.23 30.35 8.86
CA VAL A 278 12.28 30.96 8.05
C VAL A 278 12.05 32.47 8.01
N ASP A 279 13.02 33.27 8.46
CA ASP A 279 12.94 34.73 8.38
C ASP A 279 13.22 35.22 6.95
N LEU A 280 12.18 35.19 6.11
CA LEU A 280 12.22 35.66 4.73
C LEU A 280 12.50 37.17 4.59
N ALA A 281 12.61 37.95 5.67
CA ALA A 281 13.13 39.31 5.60
C ALA A 281 14.66 39.36 5.39
N GLN A 282 15.36 38.24 5.58
CA GLN A 282 16.81 38.13 5.43
C GLN A 282 17.20 37.20 4.27
N THR A 283 18.40 37.39 3.74
CA THR A 283 19.04 36.40 2.86
C THR A 283 19.50 35.22 3.70
N ILE A 284 18.99 34.03 3.42
CA ILE A 284 19.31 32.81 4.17
C ILE A 284 20.13 31.90 3.28
N GLU A 285 21.25 31.41 3.80
CA GLU A 285 22.08 30.38 3.17
C GLU A 285 22.51 29.37 4.23
N GLU A 286 22.10 28.11 4.07
CA GLU A 286 22.38 27.05 5.05
C GLU A 286 22.64 25.69 4.41
N TRP A 287 23.23 24.80 5.20
CA TRP A 287 23.35 23.37 4.91
C TRP A 287 22.26 22.59 5.64
N LYS A 288 21.62 21.64 4.98
CA LYS A 288 20.59 20.78 5.58
C LYS A 288 20.73 19.33 5.15
N GLU A 289 20.64 18.41 6.09
CA GLU A 289 20.78 16.97 5.85
C GLU A 289 19.60 16.40 5.07
N LEU A 290 19.86 15.41 4.22
CA LEU A 290 18.86 14.80 3.35
C LEU A 290 18.05 13.74 4.11
N GLN A 291 16.73 13.89 4.09
CA GLN A 291 15.80 12.98 4.75
C GLN A 291 15.41 11.82 3.83
N SER A 292 15.21 10.64 4.41
CA SER A 292 14.93 9.41 3.66
C SER A 292 13.55 9.41 3.04
N VAL A 293 13.50 9.35 1.71
CA VAL A 293 12.26 9.33 0.91
C VAL A 293 11.50 8.02 1.07
N GLU A 294 12.20 6.92 1.37
CA GLU A 294 11.61 5.65 1.83
C GLU A 294 10.78 5.81 3.12
N GLY A 295 11.06 6.86 3.91
CA GLY A 295 10.31 7.24 5.11
C GLY A 295 9.06 8.07 4.81
N GLU A 296 9.20 9.19 4.10
CA GLU A 296 8.12 10.19 3.96
C GLU A 296 7.59 10.42 2.53
N GLY A 297 8.45 10.53 1.51
CA GLY A 297 8.00 10.81 0.14
C GLY A 297 7.14 9.70 -0.48
N GLY A 298 7.17 8.48 0.10
CA GLY A 298 6.22 7.41 -0.19
C GLY A 298 4.85 7.51 0.51
N GLN A 299 4.69 8.32 1.56
CA GLN A 299 3.51 8.27 2.44
C GLN A 299 2.22 8.82 1.83
N GLU A 300 2.26 9.79 0.91
CA GLU A 300 1.03 10.31 0.29
C GLU A 300 0.22 9.22 -0.46
N ASN A 301 0.94 8.20 -0.96
CA ASN A 301 0.38 7.02 -1.61
C ASN A 301 0.32 5.78 -0.68
N LYS A 302 0.95 5.81 0.51
CA LYS A 302 0.92 4.69 1.45
C LYS A 302 -0.14 4.93 2.52
N LEU A 303 -1.24 4.22 2.41
CA LEU A 303 -2.42 4.35 3.27
C LEU A 303 -2.18 3.91 4.73
N GLY A 304 -1.11 3.17 4.97
CA GLY A 304 -0.63 2.69 6.27
C GLY A 304 -0.47 1.18 6.33
N ASP A 305 -0.10 0.66 7.51
CA ASP A 305 -0.03 -0.77 7.78
C ASP A 305 -0.91 -1.14 8.98
N ILE A 306 -1.63 -2.25 8.92
CA ILE A 306 -2.48 -2.77 10.02
C ILE A 306 -2.00 -4.14 10.50
N CYS A 307 -2.01 -4.35 11.82
CA CYS A 307 -1.70 -5.62 12.47
C CYS A 307 -2.96 -6.22 13.11
N PHE A 308 -3.28 -7.46 12.75
CA PHE A 308 -4.35 -8.22 13.39
C PHE A 308 -3.99 -9.70 13.44
N SER A 309 -4.63 -10.44 14.36
CA SER A 309 -4.53 -11.89 14.42
C SER A 309 -5.80 -12.60 13.98
N LEU A 310 -5.61 -13.74 13.32
CA LEU A 310 -6.66 -14.65 12.90
C LEU A 310 -6.52 -15.98 13.62
N ARG A 311 -7.64 -16.54 14.08
CA ARG A 311 -7.70 -17.86 14.72
C ARG A 311 -8.97 -18.58 14.29
N TYR A 312 -8.83 -19.73 13.63
CA TYR A 312 -9.98 -20.56 13.26
C TYR A 312 -10.05 -21.84 14.12
N VAL A 313 -11.28 -22.24 14.47
CA VAL A 313 -11.59 -23.48 15.20
C VAL A 313 -12.64 -24.26 14.39
N PRO A 314 -12.23 -25.24 13.56
CA PRO A 314 -13.16 -25.98 12.68
C PRO A 314 -14.31 -26.65 13.44
N THR A 315 -14.01 -27.34 14.54
CA THR A 315 -14.98 -28.09 15.38
C THR A 315 -16.11 -27.22 15.94
N ALA A 316 -15.92 -25.90 16.02
CA ALA A 316 -16.91 -24.96 16.53
C ALA A 316 -17.36 -23.95 15.46
N GLY A 317 -16.95 -24.13 14.20
CA GLY A 317 -17.15 -23.17 13.10
C GLY A 317 -16.75 -21.74 13.47
N LYS A 318 -15.71 -21.53 14.31
CA LYS A 318 -15.48 -20.22 14.93
C LYS A 318 -14.22 -19.54 14.37
N LEU A 319 -14.43 -18.44 13.66
CA LEU A 319 -13.38 -17.51 13.25
C LEU A 319 -13.28 -16.37 14.27
N THR A 320 -12.13 -16.22 14.91
CA THR A 320 -11.80 -15.08 15.77
C THR A 320 -10.81 -14.17 15.05
N VAL A 321 -11.09 -12.87 15.04
CA VAL A 321 -10.27 -11.80 14.50
C VAL A 321 -9.95 -10.84 15.65
N VAL A 322 -8.67 -10.63 15.97
CA VAL A 322 -8.27 -9.63 16.98
C VAL A 322 -7.53 -8.50 16.28
N ILE A 323 -8.12 -7.31 16.25
CA ILE A 323 -7.45 -6.10 15.74
C ILE A 323 -6.48 -5.63 16.82
N LEU A 324 -5.18 -5.66 16.52
CA LEU A 324 -4.14 -5.31 17.49
C LEU A 324 -3.88 -3.80 17.42
N GLU A 325 -3.36 -3.33 16.29
CA GLU A 325 -2.93 -1.95 16.08
C GLU A 325 -2.83 -1.61 14.59
N ALA A 326 -2.70 -0.33 14.26
CA ALA A 326 -2.24 0.12 12.95
C ALA A 326 -1.15 1.20 13.13
N LYS A 327 -0.36 1.44 12.08
CA LYS A 327 0.71 2.45 12.07
C LYS A 327 0.85 3.15 10.74
N ASN A 328 1.46 4.33 10.77
CA ASN A 328 1.73 5.17 9.62
C ASN A 328 0.49 5.38 8.73
N LEU A 329 -0.69 5.50 9.35
CA LEU A 329 -1.95 5.73 8.62
C LEU A 329 -1.88 7.04 7.84
N LYS A 330 -2.46 7.07 6.65
CA LYS A 330 -2.63 8.30 5.89
C LYS A 330 -3.55 9.27 6.65
N LYS A 331 -3.05 10.48 6.85
CA LYS A 331 -3.76 11.63 7.40
C LYS A 331 -4.91 12.04 6.46
N MET A 332 -6.13 12.19 6.98
CA MET A 332 -7.27 12.72 6.23
C MET A 332 -7.67 14.14 6.68
N ASP A 333 -7.58 14.46 7.98
CA ASP A 333 -8.07 15.74 8.52
C ASP A 333 -7.31 16.97 7.96
N VAL A 334 -8.05 17.97 7.49
CA VAL A 334 -7.50 19.29 7.14
C VAL A 334 -7.23 20.10 8.42
N GLY A 335 -6.10 19.79 9.06
CA GLY A 335 -5.60 20.48 10.27
C GLY A 335 -5.53 19.60 11.53
N GLY A 336 -6.20 18.45 11.53
CA GLY A 336 -6.12 17.43 12.59
C GLY A 336 -4.99 16.41 12.35
N LEU A 337 -5.26 15.16 12.70
CA LEU A 337 -4.51 13.98 12.25
C LEU A 337 -5.48 13.04 11.55
N SER A 338 -6.06 12.12 12.32
CA SER A 338 -7.17 11.22 11.99
C SER A 338 -7.78 10.72 13.30
N ASP A 339 -9.07 10.39 13.30
CA ASP A 339 -9.81 9.68 14.35
C ASP A 339 -10.10 8.22 13.91
N PRO A 340 -9.09 7.34 13.70
CA PRO A 340 -9.29 6.05 13.05
C PRO A 340 -10.11 5.03 13.87
N TYR A 341 -10.87 4.23 13.14
CA TYR A 341 -11.50 2.98 13.59
C TYR A 341 -11.51 1.92 12.48
N VAL A 342 -11.58 0.64 12.87
CA VAL A 342 -11.57 -0.48 11.94
C VAL A 342 -12.97 -1.06 11.78
N LYS A 343 -13.47 -1.12 10.54
CA LYS A 343 -14.67 -1.86 10.15
C LYS A 343 -14.24 -3.26 9.70
N ILE A 344 -14.91 -4.29 10.19
CA ILE A 344 -14.65 -5.70 9.83
C ILE A 344 -15.94 -6.26 9.24
N ALA A 345 -15.89 -6.75 7.99
CA ALA A 345 -17.03 -7.34 7.31
C ALA A 345 -16.68 -8.73 6.79
N LEU A 346 -17.52 -9.72 7.14
CA LEU A 346 -17.48 -11.02 6.49
C LEU A 346 -18.38 -10.98 5.24
N MET A 347 -17.82 -11.36 4.10
CA MET A 347 -18.46 -11.41 2.79
C MET A 347 -18.61 -12.85 2.31
N GLN A 348 -19.64 -13.13 1.50
CA GLN A 348 -19.78 -14.37 0.74
C GLN A 348 -20.57 -14.06 -0.54
N ASN A 349 -20.08 -14.51 -1.69
CA ASN A 349 -20.71 -14.27 -3.01
C ASN A 349 -21.12 -12.80 -3.23
N GLY A 350 -20.21 -11.86 -2.91
CA GLY A 350 -20.45 -10.40 -2.97
C GLY A 350 -21.36 -9.81 -1.88
N LYS A 351 -22.08 -10.63 -1.11
CA LYS A 351 -23.02 -10.18 -0.06
C LYS A 351 -22.33 -10.06 1.30
N ARG A 352 -22.68 -9.00 2.05
CA ARG A 352 -22.22 -8.75 3.44
C ARG A 352 -23.01 -9.63 4.42
N LEU A 353 -22.36 -10.63 5.02
CA LEU A 353 -23.00 -11.54 5.98
C LEU A 353 -23.09 -10.95 7.40
N LYS A 354 -21.99 -10.44 7.94
CA LYS A 354 -21.90 -9.96 9.33
C LYS A 354 -20.85 -8.84 9.41
N LYS A 355 -21.17 -7.74 10.09
CA LYS A 355 -20.29 -6.56 10.23
C LYS A 355 -20.04 -6.25 11.70
N LYS A 356 -18.81 -5.89 12.03
CA LYS A 356 -18.36 -5.42 13.36
C LYS A 356 -17.48 -4.17 13.18
N LYS A 357 -17.23 -3.43 14.26
CA LYS A 357 -16.31 -2.28 14.27
C LYS A 357 -15.60 -2.20 15.62
N THR A 358 -14.42 -1.58 15.64
CA THR A 358 -13.70 -1.23 16.87
C THR A 358 -14.27 0.00 17.57
N SER A 359 -13.72 0.33 18.74
CA SER A 359 -13.69 1.70 19.25
C SER A 359 -12.98 2.65 18.28
N ILE A 360 -13.23 3.95 18.44
CA ILE A 360 -12.57 5.04 17.71
C ILE A 360 -11.41 5.54 18.56
N LYS A 361 -10.21 5.66 17.97
CA LYS A 361 -9.05 6.28 18.61
C LYS A 361 -8.91 7.69 18.03
N LYS A 362 -8.73 8.71 18.87
CA LYS A 362 -8.73 10.11 18.40
C LYS A 362 -7.33 10.64 18.13
N CYS A 363 -7.22 11.56 17.17
CA CYS A 363 -6.01 12.30 16.82
C CYS A 363 -4.75 11.42 16.77
N THR A 364 -4.76 10.32 16.01
CA THR A 364 -3.61 9.41 15.92
C THR A 364 -3.50 8.72 14.56
N LEU A 365 -2.26 8.61 14.06
CA LEU A 365 -1.92 7.80 12.88
C LEU A 365 -1.35 6.41 13.26
N ASN A 366 -1.23 6.13 14.57
CA ASN A 366 -0.72 4.89 15.14
C ASN A 366 -1.68 4.33 16.23
N PRO A 367 -2.92 3.94 15.88
CA PRO A 367 -3.92 3.51 16.86
C PRO A 367 -3.69 2.08 17.39
N TYR A 368 -3.69 1.93 18.71
CA TYR A 368 -3.73 0.63 19.41
C TYR A 368 -5.17 0.28 19.84
N TYR A 369 -5.63 -0.92 19.49
CA TYR A 369 -7.00 -1.41 19.75
C TYR A 369 -7.02 -2.58 20.74
N ASN A 370 -6.36 -3.68 20.39
CA ASN A 370 -6.46 -4.99 21.04
C ASN A 370 -7.92 -5.49 21.24
N GLU A 371 -8.74 -5.34 20.20
CA GLU A 371 -10.18 -5.67 20.23
C GLU A 371 -10.49 -6.98 19.51
N SER A 372 -11.23 -7.88 20.17
CA SER A 372 -11.49 -9.25 19.72
C SER A 372 -12.92 -9.44 19.21
N PHE A 373 -13.04 -10.03 18.02
CA PHE A 373 -14.29 -10.20 17.29
C PHE A 373 -14.46 -11.66 16.84
N SER A 374 -15.62 -12.25 17.14
CA SER A 374 -15.96 -13.62 16.71
C SER A 374 -17.02 -13.64 15.61
N PHE A 375 -16.83 -14.53 14.65
CA PHE A 375 -17.76 -14.86 13.57
C PHE A 375 -18.00 -16.37 13.54
N GLU A 376 -19.25 -16.79 13.33
CA GLU A 376 -19.58 -18.18 13.01
C GLU A 376 -19.46 -18.39 11.49
N VAL A 377 -18.61 -19.34 11.08
CA VAL A 377 -18.33 -19.74 9.70
C VAL A 377 -18.09 -21.26 9.70
N PRO A 378 -19.03 -22.08 9.19
CA PRO A 378 -18.83 -23.53 9.02
C PRO A 378 -17.61 -23.85 8.16
N PHE A 379 -17.00 -25.02 8.37
CA PHE A 379 -15.75 -25.39 7.70
C PHE A 379 -15.94 -25.53 6.18
N GLU A 380 -17.12 -25.97 5.75
CA GLU A 380 -17.57 -26.12 4.37
C GLU A 380 -17.70 -24.76 3.65
N GLN A 381 -17.71 -23.67 4.42
CA GLN A 381 -17.85 -22.29 3.95
C GLN A 381 -16.57 -21.46 4.11
N ILE A 382 -15.58 -21.87 4.92
CA ILE A 382 -14.39 -21.05 5.21
C ILE A 382 -13.52 -20.75 3.97
N GLN A 383 -13.62 -21.59 2.93
CA GLN A 383 -12.95 -21.37 1.64
C GLN A 383 -13.73 -20.47 0.67
N LYS A 384 -15.00 -20.15 0.97
CA LYS A 384 -15.93 -19.38 0.11
C LYS A 384 -16.26 -17.98 0.67
N VAL A 385 -15.78 -17.67 1.87
CA VAL A 385 -15.92 -16.34 2.49
C VAL A 385 -14.71 -15.46 2.20
N GLN A 386 -14.92 -14.15 2.29
CA GLN A 386 -13.85 -13.16 2.34
C GLN A 386 -13.98 -12.35 3.63
N LEU A 387 -12.85 -12.06 4.28
CA LEU A 387 -12.78 -11.14 5.41
C LEU A 387 -12.24 -9.81 4.89
N VAL A 388 -13.10 -8.78 4.91
CA VAL A 388 -12.74 -7.41 4.53
C VAL A 388 -12.48 -6.62 5.82
N VAL A 389 -11.26 -6.12 5.96
CA VAL A 389 -10.83 -5.25 7.06
C VAL A 389 -10.59 -3.86 6.46
N THR A 390 -11.27 -2.83 6.97
CA THR A 390 -11.17 -1.46 6.44
C THR A 390 -10.88 -0.49 7.57
N VAL A 391 -9.78 0.25 7.47
CA VAL A 391 -9.50 1.39 8.36
C VAL A 391 -10.23 2.61 7.80
N VAL A 392 -10.90 3.34 8.68
CA VAL A 392 -11.76 4.46 8.32
C VAL A 392 -11.55 5.57 9.33
N ASP A 393 -11.48 6.80 8.84
CA ASP A 393 -11.46 8.00 9.65
C ASP A 393 -12.87 8.31 10.21
N TYR A 394 -12.94 9.03 11.34
CA TYR A 394 -14.21 9.40 11.96
C TYR A 394 -14.44 10.91 11.98
N ASP A 395 -14.94 11.41 10.86
CA ASP A 395 -15.54 12.75 10.80
C ASP A 395 -16.69 12.89 11.80
N ARG A 396 -16.58 13.87 12.70
CA ARG A 396 -17.72 14.30 13.55
C ARG A 396 -18.82 14.99 12.73
N ILE A 397 -18.44 15.67 11.65
CA ILE A 397 -19.32 16.46 10.78
C ILE A 397 -18.93 16.14 9.33
N GLY A 398 -19.60 15.19 8.71
CA GLY A 398 -19.26 14.72 7.37
C GLY A 398 -19.54 13.23 7.18
N THR A 399 -18.83 12.61 6.24
CA THR A 399 -18.99 11.19 5.87
C THR A 399 -17.68 10.42 6.07
N SER A 400 -17.53 9.78 7.24
CA SER A 400 -16.39 8.93 7.65
C SER A 400 -15.64 8.23 6.51
N GLU A 401 -14.53 8.81 6.07
CA GLU A 401 -13.79 8.39 4.87
C GLU A 401 -12.95 7.11 5.08
N PRO A 402 -12.95 6.15 4.14
CA PRO A 402 -12.11 4.95 4.24
C PRO A 402 -10.64 5.27 3.92
N ILE A 403 -9.76 5.18 4.92
CA ILE A 403 -8.31 5.37 4.76
C ILE A 403 -7.71 4.25 3.89
N GLY A 404 -8.17 3.01 4.06
CA GLY A 404 -7.69 1.87 3.26
C GLY A 404 -8.27 0.52 3.69
N LYS A 405 -8.08 -0.51 2.87
CA LYS A 405 -8.61 -1.87 3.12
C LYS A 405 -7.59 -2.99 2.94
N VAL A 406 -7.91 -4.16 3.50
CA VAL A 406 -7.28 -5.46 3.27
C VAL A 406 -8.38 -6.50 3.06
N VAL A 407 -8.21 -7.42 2.11
CA VAL A 407 -9.18 -8.48 1.80
C VAL A 407 -8.49 -9.85 1.87
N LEU A 408 -8.99 -10.73 2.74
CA LEU A 408 -8.43 -12.07 2.99
C LEU A 408 -9.46 -13.15 2.71
N GLY A 409 -9.02 -14.38 2.46
CA GLY A 409 -9.91 -15.51 2.12
C GLY A 409 -10.03 -15.73 0.61
N TYR A 410 -11.25 -15.99 0.13
CA TYR A 410 -11.49 -16.30 -1.28
C TYR A 410 -10.98 -15.19 -2.22
N ASN A 411 -10.29 -15.58 -3.29
CA ASN A 411 -9.61 -14.68 -4.25
C ASN A 411 -8.55 -13.71 -3.64
N ALA A 412 -8.13 -13.90 -2.39
CA ALA A 412 -6.98 -13.17 -1.85
C ALA A 412 -5.68 -13.61 -2.55
N SER A 413 -4.68 -12.72 -2.59
CA SER A 413 -3.36 -12.99 -3.16
C SER A 413 -2.24 -12.55 -2.20
N GLY A 414 -1.00 -12.98 -2.46
CA GLY A 414 0.17 -12.53 -1.70
C GLY A 414 0.11 -12.76 -0.18
N THR A 415 0.35 -11.69 0.58
CA THR A 415 0.39 -11.66 2.05
C THR A 415 -0.92 -12.06 2.72
N GLU A 416 -2.04 -11.69 2.12
CA GLU A 416 -3.40 -11.94 2.62
C GLU A 416 -3.79 -13.42 2.45
N LEU A 417 -3.49 -14.00 1.28
CA LEU A 417 -3.66 -15.43 1.03
C LEU A 417 -2.80 -16.26 1.97
N ARG A 418 -1.55 -15.83 2.20
CA ARG A 418 -0.65 -16.49 3.14
C ARG A 418 -1.21 -16.47 4.56
N HIS A 419 -1.65 -15.32 5.07
CA HIS A 419 -2.20 -15.23 6.44
C HIS A 419 -3.43 -16.13 6.64
N TRP A 420 -4.29 -16.20 5.61
CA TRP A 420 -5.45 -17.10 5.61
C TRP A 420 -5.05 -18.58 5.57
N SER A 421 -4.03 -18.93 4.77
CA SER A 421 -3.48 -20.29 4.70
C SER A 421 -2.81 -20.70 6.00
N ASP A 422 -1.97 -19.84 6.59
CA ASP A 422 -1.26 -20.08 7.84
C ASP A 422 -2.24 -20.22 9.03
N MET A 423 -3.36 -19.48 9.01
CA MET A 423 -4.49 -19.66 9.95
C MET A 423 -5.18 -21.03 9.81
N LEU A 424 -5.45 -21.48 8.58
CA LEU A 424 -6.11 -22.78 8.33
C LEU A 424 -5.19 -23.96 8.64
N ALA A 425 -3.89 -23.84 8.35
CA ALA A 425 -2.86 -24.83 8.66
C ALA A 425 -2.54 -24.91 10.17
N SER A 426 -2.86 -23.86 10.93
CA SER A 426 -2.59 -23.76 12.38
C SER A 426 -3.90 -23.74 13.21
N PRO A 427 -4.77 -24.76 13.12
CA PRO A 427 -6.08 -24.74 13.77
C PRO A 427 -5.95 -24.53 15.28
N ARG A 428 -6.86 -23.74 15.86
CA ARG A 428 -6.89 -23.34 17.28
C ARG A 428 -5.72 -22.45 17.75
N ARG A 429 -4.74 -22.10 16.91
CA ARG A 429 -3.69 -21.11 17.23
C ARG A 429 -4.03 -19.73 16.62
N PRO A 430 -3.79 -18.61 17.33
CA PRO A 430 -3.84 -17.29 16.72
C PRO A 430 -2.56 -17.02 15.93
N ILE A 431 -2.69 -16.61 14.67
CA ILE A 431 -1.58 -16.14 13.83
C ILE A 431 -1.73 -14.63 13.67
N ALA A 432 -0.77 -13.85 14.17
CA ALA A 432 -0.72 -12.39 13.99
C ALA A 432 0.11 -12.02 12.76
N GLN A 433 -0.35 -11.08 11.95
CA GLN A 433 0.39 -10.60 10.78
C GLN A 433 0.10 -9.12 10.48
N TRP A 434 1.13 -8.43 9.98
CA TRP A 434 1.01 -7.11 9.38
C TRP A 434 0.54 -7.21 7.92
N HIS A 435 -0.29 -6.25 7.51
CA HIS A 435 -0.77 -6.08 6.14
C HIS A 435 -0.73 -4.61 5.75
N THR A 436 -0.23 -4.31 4.54
CA THR A 436 -0.27 -2.96 3.97
C THR A 436 -1.69 -2.64 3.51
N LEU A 437 -2.20 -1.45 3.83
CA LEU A 437 -3.51 -0.99 3.40
C LEU A 437 -3.51 -0.66 1.89
N LYS A 438 -4.48 -1.21 1.17
CA LYS A 438 -4.76 -0.98 -0.26
C LYS A 438 -5.93 -0.02 -0.44
N ASP A 439 -6.06 0.55 -1.63
CA ASP A 439 -7.10 1.54 -1.92
C ASP A 439 -8.50 0.93 -1.73
N PRO A 440 -9.44 1.65 -1.08
CA PRO A 440 -10.81 1.17 -0.94
C PRO A 440 -11.53 0.94 -2.28
N GLU A 441 -11.22 1.72 -3.32
CA GLU A 441 -11.97 1.79 -4.59
C GLU A 441 -11.62 0.69 -5.61
N ASP A 442 -10.45 0.06 -5.52
CA ASP A 442 -9.91 -0.85 -6.56
C ASP A 442 -10.82 -2.03 -6.95
N ASP A 443 -11.74 -2.45 -6.09
CA ASP A 443 -12.66 -3.58 -6.32
C ASP A 443 -13.77 -3.27 -7.36
N LYS A 444 -13.77 -2.09 -7.97
CA LYS A 444 -14.77 -1.63 -8.97
C LYS A 444 -14.35 -1.81 -10.43
N LYS A 445 -13.23 -2.50 -10.71
CA LYS A 445 -12.62 -2.59 -12.05
C LYS A 445 -12.34 -4.03 -12.51
N ASP A 446 -13.33 -4.91 -12.39
CA ASP A 446 -13.44 -6.20 -13.09
C ASP A 446 -14.92 -6.45 -13.43
#